data_AF-A0ABD5X1S3-F1
#
_entry.id   AF-A0ABD5X1S3-F1
#
_cell.length_a   1.000
_cell.length_b   1.000
_cell.length_c   1.000
_cell.angle_alpha   90.00
_cell.angle_beta   90.00
_cell.angle_gamma   90.00
#
_symmetry.space_group_name_H-M   'P 1'
#
loop_
_entity.id
_entity.type
_entity.pdbx_description
1 polymer ?
#
loop_
_entity_poly.entity_id
_entity_poly.type
_entity_poly.pdbx_seq_one_letter_code
_entity_poly.pdbx_strand_id
1 'polypeptide(L)'
;MDSLDEMPSHRKGDYTEVVVVAELKRRGISVSKPIGDNERYDLVVEANQKFWTLQVKTGSYRDDGINFRGVSQHTNASGNTYKSYDGDVDFFAVYCHELGSMYLVPEEEVGSNMFLRTAEPSQRHRNINWADVYEFDRNWPPDETTGSSDDVSTVVDMLEERGITIHKPVTRETYQLLLEADDGTRYRTAVEHGTINGGRIRFDPKCAVAGPDAIDLVLVYSTELDTLHLVRRDEYNTAISLRVAAPEQWNRDINWAEEYEFDARWPDDLE
;
A
#
# COMPACT_ATOMS: atom_id res chain seq x y z
N MET A 1 7.00 9.21 -37.94
CA MET A 1 7.23 8.64 -36.60
C MET A 1 5.86 8.17 -36.18
N ASP A 2 5.63 6.86 -36.18
CA ASP A 2 4.31 6.31 -35.83
C ASP A 2 3.91 6.84 -34.45
N SER A 3 2.64 7.23 -34.30
CA SER A 3 2.15 7.66 -33.00
C SER A 3 2.34 6.52 -31.99
N LEU A 4 2.68 6.83 -30.73
CA LEU A 4 2.74 5.82 -29.65
C LEU A 4 1.43 5.02 -29.52
N ASP A 5 0.32 5.54 -30.03
CA ASP A 5 -0.98 4.88 -30.05
C ASP A 5 -1.14 3.83 -31.16
N GLU A 6 -0.34 3.93 -32.22
CA GLU A 6 -0.34 2.97 -33.34
C GLU A 6 0.63 1.81 -33.10
N MET A 7 1.49 1.90 -32.08
CA MET A 7 2.45 0.85 -31.76
C MET A 7 1.78 -0.38 -31.14
N PRO A 8 2.19 -1.61 -31.52
CA PRO A 8 1.76 -2.82 -30.84
C PRO A 8 2.08 -2.78 -29.35
N SER A 9 1.18 -3.33 -28.52
CA SER A 9 1.27 -3.27 -27.05
C SER A 9 2.61 -3.75 -26.49
N HIS A 10 3.17 -4.85 -27.01
CA HIS A 10 4.47 -5.36 -26.58
C HIS A 10 5.59 -4.34 -26.84
N ARG A 11 5.65 -3.76 -28.06
CA ARG A 11 6.67 -2.74 -28.40
C ARG A 11 6.49 -1.46 -27.57
N LYS A 12 5.25 -1.10 -27.22
CA LYS A 12 4.95 0.03 -26.34
C LYS A 12 5.45 -0.24 -24.92
N GLY A 13 5.30 -1.47 -24.42
CA GLY A 13 5.90 -1.94 -23.18
C GLY A 13 7.42 -1.82 -23.20
N ASP A 14 8.09 -2.46 -24.17
CA ASP A 14 9.55 -2.43 -24.33
C ASP A 14 10.10 -1.00 -24.38
N TYR A 15 9.43 -0.13 -25.15
CA TYR A 15 9.79 1.28 -25.24
C TYR A 15 9.63 2.00 -23.89
N THR A 16 8.54 1.73 -23.17
CA THR A 16 8.30 2.31 -21.85
C THR A 16 9.36 1.87 -20.83
N GLU A 17 9.77 0.61 -20.83
CA GLU A 17 10.88 0.13 -20.00
C GLU A 17 12.17 0.91 -20.25
N VAL A 18 12.54 1.10 -21.51
CA VAL A 18 13.75 1.86 -21.87
C VAL A 18 13.65 3.31 -21.39
N VAL A 19 12.48 3.94 -21.54
CA VAL A 19 12.25 5.31 -21.05
C VAL A 19 12.37 5.38 -19.53
N VAL A 20 11.77 4.44 -18.80
CA VAL A 20 11.87 4.38 -17.34
C VAL A 20 13.32 4.20 -16.89
N VAL A 21 14.08 3.31 -17.53
CA VAL A 21 15.52 3.15 -17.25
C VAL A 21 16.27 4.46 -17.48
N ALA A 22 15.98 5.18 -18.57
CA ALA A 22 16.61 6.46 -18.85
C ALA A 22 16.26 7.52 -17.78
N GLU A 23 15.00 7.60 -17.36
CA GLU A 23 14.52 8.52 -16.32
C GLU A 23 15.17 8.22 -14.94
N LEU A 24 15.30 6.94 -14.58
CA LEU A 24 16.00 6.52 -13.37
C LEU A 24 17.49 6.88 -13.43
N LYS A 25 18.15 6.61 -14.57
CA LYS A 25 19.57 6.98 -14.76
C LYS A 25 19.80 8.48 -14.73
N ARG A 26 18.85 9.26 -15.27
CA ARG A 26 18.90 10.73 -15.20
C ARG A 26 18.89 11.25 -13.76
N ARG A 27 18.22 10.52 -12.86
CA ARG A 27 18.17 10.78 -11.41
C ARG A 27 19.36 10.22 -10.63
N GLY A 28 20.33 9.60 -11.31
CA GLY A 28 21.49 8.96 -10.67
C GLY A 28 21.17 7.63 -9.99
N ILE A 29 20.03 7.01 -10.30
CA ILE A 29 19.59 5.77 -9.67
C ILE A 29 20.25 4.57 -10.37
N SER A 30 20.84 3.68 -9.59
CA SER A 30 21.37 2.40 -10.07
C SER A 30 20.22 1.49 -10.47
N VAL A 31 20.38 0.79 -11.60
CA VAL A 31 19.35 -0.07 -12.20
C VAL A 31 20.01 -1.35 -12.65
N SER A 32 19.43 -2.48 -12.25
CA SER A 32 19.77 -3.84 -12.67
C SER A 32 18.57 -4.45 -13.39
N LYS A 33 18.82 -5.20 -14.46
CA LYS A 33 17.78 -5.90 -15.25
C LYS A 33 18.02 -7.41 -15.18
N PRO A 34 16.98 -8.25 -14.99
CA PRO A 34 17.13 -9.70 -15.08
C PRO A 34 17.56 -10.12 -16.49
N ILE A 35 18.27 -11.24 -16.58
CA ILE A 35 18.65 -11.84 -17.87
C ILE A 35 17.57 -12.86 -18.24
N GLY A 36 16.64 -12.45 -19.12
CA GLY A 36 15.53 -13.28 -19.60
C GLY A 36 14.16 -12.65 -19.31
N ASP A 37 13.09 -13.22 -19.89
CA ASP A 37 11.74 -12.63 -19.91
C ASP A 37 10.73 -13.38 -19.04
N ASN A 38 11.20 -14.22 -18.11
CA ASN A 38 10.34 -15.04 -17.25
C ASN A 38 10.08 -14.43 -15.86
N GLU A 39 10.75 -13.34 -15.52
CA GLU A 39 10.58 -12.70 -14.22
C GLU A 39 9.34 -11.82 -14.18
N ARG A 40 8.79 -11.66 -12.97
CA ARG A 40 7.60 -10.84 -12.72
C ARG A 40 7.92 -9.37 -12.43
N TYR A 41 9.19 -8.99 -12.50
CA TYR A 41 9.67 -7.62 -12.38
C TYR A 41 10.53 -7.30 -13.60
N ASP A 42 10.56 -6.03 -13.98
CA ASP A 42 11.36 -5.59 -15.12
C ASP A 42 12.71 -5.05 -14.65
N LEU A 43 12.77 -4.44 -13.47
CA LEU A 43 13.95 -3.74 -12.96
C LEU A 43 14.16 -4.00 -11.47
N VAL A 44 15.41 -3.89 -11.04
CA VAL A 44 15.80 -3.76 -9.63
C VAL A 44 16.59 -2.47 -9.47
N VAL A 45 16.21 -1.66 -8.48
CA VAL A 45 16.87 -0.38 -8.18
C VAL A 45 17.41 -0.38 -6.76
N GLU A 46 18.45 0.41 -6.52
CA GLU A 46 19.09 0.51 -5.20
C GLU A 46 18.82 1.87 -4.57
N ALA A 47 18.32 1.87 -3.34
CA ALA A 47 18.14 3.04 -2.50
C ALA A 47 18.26 2.65 -1.03
N ASN A 48 18.80 3.53 -0.18
CA ASN A 48 18.91 3.30 1.27
C ASN A 48 19.58 1.94 1.63
N GLN A 49 20.60 1.54 0.85
CA GLN A 49 21.30 0.25 1.00
C GLN A 49 20.41 -1.00 0.81
N LYS A 50 19.24 -0.83 0.17
CA LYS A 50 18.29 -1.89 -0.17
C LYS A 50 18.03 -1.94 -1.66
N PHE A 51 17.57 -3.11 -2.09
CA PHE A 51 17.13 -3.35 -3.46
C PHE A 51 15.61 -3.39 -3.50
N TRP A 52 15.05 -2.69 -4.49
CA TRP A 52 13.62 -2.61 -4.73
C TRP A 52 13.31 -3.14 -6.12
N THR A 53 12.38 -4.07 -6.19
CA THR A 53 11.89 -4.67 -7.44
C THR A 53 10.78 -3.80 -8.02
N LEU A 54 10.90 -3.47 -9.31
CA LEU A 54 9.95 -2.63 -10.02
C LEU A 54 9.35 -3.41 -11.21
N GLN A 55 8.03 -3.41 -11.30
CA GLN A 55 7.33 -3.73 -12.54
C GLN A 55 7.00 -2.43 -13.27
N VAL A 56 7.49 -2.26 -14.49
CA VAL A 56 7.16 -1.12 -15.35
C VAL A 56 5.79 -1.32 -15.98
N LYS A 57 5.00 -0.24 -16.01
CA LYS A 57 3.71 -0.18 -16.71
C LYS A 57 3.59 1.09 -17.54
N THR A 58 3.07 0.94 -18.75
CA THR A 58 2.59 2.08 -19.54
C THR A 58 1.25 2.55 -18.99
N GLY A 59 1.18 3.77 -18.47
CA GLY A 59 -0.07 4.43 -18.10
C GLY A 59 -0.70 5.10 -19.31
N SER A 60 -2.01 4.95 -19.50
CA SER A 60 -2.77 5.65 -20.53
C SER A 60 -3.52 6.85 -19.93
N TYR A 61 -3.32 8.03 -20.51
CA TYR A 61 -4.06 9.22 -20.09
C TYR A 61 -5.45 9.25 -20.71
N ARG A 62 -6.49 9.29 -19.87
CA ARG A 62 -7.89 9.42 -20.27
C ARG A 62 -8.72 10.00 -19.12
N ASP A 63 -9.79 10.72 -19.43
CA ASP A 63 -10.76 11.21 -18.44
C ASP A 63 -10.10 11.94 -17.25
N ASP A 64 -9.10 12.80 -17.54
CA ASP A 64 -8.29 13.55 -16.57
C ASP A 64 -7.56 12.67 -15.55
N GLY A 65 -7.08 11.50 -15.97
CA GLY A 65 -6.23 10.66 -15.14
C GLY A 65 -5.46 9.61 -15.94
N ILE A 66 -4.58 8.92 -15.22
CA ILE A 66 -3.69 7.87 -15.75
C ILE A 66 -4.27 6.52 -15.35
N ASN A 67 -4.53 5.66 -16.33
CA ASN A 67 -5.00 4.31 -16.10
C ASN A 67 -3.90 3.28 -16.38
N PHE A 68 -3.72 2.32 -15.48
CA PHE A 68 -2.83 1.18 -15.71
C PHE A 68 -3.37 -0.10 -15.08
N ARG A 69 -2.87 -1.25 -15.56
CA ARG A 69 -3.28 -2.58 -15.08
C ARG A 69 -2.25 -3.14 -14.10
N GLY A 70 -2.74 -3.62 -12.96
CA GLY A 70 -1.99 -4.36 -11.94
C GLY A 70 -2.01 -5.87 -12.15
N VAL A 71 -1.99 -6.33 -13.40
CA VAL A 71 -1.95 -7.77 -13.73
C VAL A 71 -0.83 -8.04 -14.71
N SER A 72 -0.16 -9.18 -14.57
CA SER A 72 0.69 -9.72 -15.62
C SER A 72 -0.19 -10.45 -16.64
N GLN A 73 0.16 -10.33 -17.91
CA GLN A 73 -0.50 -11.05 -19.00
C GLN A 73 0.53 -12.00 -19.61
N HIS A 74 0.29 -13.30 -19.50
CA HIS A 74 1.05 -14.30 -20.23
C HIS A 74 0.18 -14.85 -21.35
N THR A 75 0.65 -14.73 -22.59
CA THR A 75 0.05 -15.40 -23.74
C THR A 75 0.71 -16.76 -23.92
N ASN A 76 -0.06 -17.83 -23.75
CA ASN A 76 0.37 -19.18 -24.09
C ASN A 76 -0.39 -19.66 -25.35
N ALA A 77 -0.01 -20.83 -25.87
CA ALA A 77 -0.65 -21.42 -27.06
C ALA A 77 -2.17 -21.69 -26.90
N SER A 78 -2.70 -21.58 -25.68
CA SER A 78 -4.11 -21.81 -25.33
C SER A 78 -4.89 -20.51 -25.04
N GLY A 79 -4.25 -19.34 -25.06
CA GLY A 79 -4.88 -18.04 -24.86
C GLY A 79 -4.11 -17.11 -23.92
N ASN A 80 -4.77 -16.02 -23.52
CA ASN A 80 -4.22 -15.06 -22.56
C ASN A 80 -4.59 -15.47 -21.14
N THR A 81 -3.59 -15.65 -20.28
CA THR A 81 -3.77 -15.84 -18.83
C THR A 81 -3.36 -14.56 -18.12
N TYR A 82 -4.23 -14.06 -17.24
CA TYR A 82 -3.92 -12.92 -16.38
C TYR A 82 -3.62 -13.42 -14.97
N LYS A 83 -2.55 -12.93 -14.35
CA LYS A 83 -2.23 -13.17 -12.94
C LYS A 83 -2.13 -11.83 -12.21
N SER A 84 -2.77 -11.74 -11.04
CA SER A 84 -2.54 -10.63 -10.11
C SER A 84 -1.15 -10.76 -9.50
N TYR A 85 -0.59 -9.63 -9.07
CA TYR A 85 0.59 -9.62 -8.19
C TYR A 85 0.11 -9.86 -6.74
N ASP A 86 0.92 -10.60 -5.98
CA ASP A 86 0.72 -10.87 -4.55
C ASP A 86 2.09 -10.99 -3.87
N GLY A 87 2.76 -9.84 -3.67
CA GLY A 87 4.11 -9.74 -3.13
C GLY A 87 5.20 -10.15 -4.12
N ASP A 88 4.94 -10.00 -5.41
CA ASP A 88 5.87 -10.36 -6.49
C ASP A 88 6.83 -9.22 -6.84
N VAL A 89 6.43 -7.97 -6.57
CA VAL A 89 7.22 -6.75 -6.75
C VAL A 89 7.01 -5.78 -5.59
N ASP A 90 7.97 -4.89 -5.34
CA ASP A 90 7.77 -3.86 -4.31
C ASP A 90 6.92 -2.71 -4.87
N PHE A 91 7.13 -2.33 -6.14
CA PHE A 91 6.40 -1.22 -6.75
C PHE A 91 6.07 -1.43 -8.23
N PHE A 92 5.01 -0.75 -8.68
CA PHE A 92 4.79 -0.42 -10.07
C PHE A 92 5.43 0.93 -10.42
N ALA A 93 6.32 0.92 -11.40
CA ALA A 93 6.84 2.12 -12.04
C ALA A 93 5.96 2.46 -13.26
N VAL A 94 5.02 3.38 -13.07
CA VAL A 94 4.03 3.74 -14.12
C VAL A 94 4.51 4.98 -14.86
N TYR A 95 4.63 4.88 -16.19
CA TYR A 95 5.00 6.02 -17.03
C TYR A 95 3.88 6.39 -17.99
N CYS A 96 3.46 7.65 -17.98
CA CYS A 96 2.48 8.21 -18.90
C CYS A 96 3.18 9.10 -19.92
N HIS A 97 3.25 8.63 -21.18
CA HIS A 97 3.97 9.32 -22.24
C HIS A 97 3.32 10.65 -22.63
N GLU A 98 2.00 10.74 -22.54
CA GLU A 98 1.22 11.93 -22.88
C GLU A 98 1.52 13.09 -21.92
N LEU A 99 1.74 12.78 -20.64
CA LEU A 99 2.08 13.76 -19.61
C LEU A 99 3.60 13.92 -19.43
N GLY A 100 4.40 12.95 -19.87
CA GLY A 100 5.84 12.90 -19.61
C GLY A 100 6.16 12.65 -18.13
N SER A 101 5.22 12.03 -17.40
CA SER A 101 5.30 11.86 -15.95
C SER A 101 5.50 10.41 -15.55
N MET A 102 6.25 10.20 -14.47
CA MET A 102 6.54 8.91 -13.86
C MET A 102 5.95 8.86 -12.45
N TYR A 103 5.37 7.71 -12.10
CA TYR A 103 4.77 7.45 -10.80
C TYR A 103 5.35 6.17 -10.20
N LEU A 104 5.50 6.17 -8.87
CA LEU A 104 5.90 5.00 -8.08
C LEU A 104 4.71 4.59 -7.22
N VAL A 105 4.16 3.41 -7.45
CA VAL A 105 2.94 2.95 -6.79
C VAL A 105 3.23 1.64 -6.05
N PRO A 106 2.98 1.54 -4.74
CA PRO A 106 3.16 0.29 -3.98
C PRO A 106 2.29 -0.83 -4.54
N GLU A 107 2.79 -2.06 -4.54
CA GLU A 107 2.04 -3.20 -5.09
C GLU A 107 0.72 -3.43 -4.33
N GLU A 108 0.77 -3.30 -3.01
CA GLU A 108 -0.34 -3.52 -2.08
C GLU A 108 -1.55 -2.61 -2.32
N GLU A 109 -1.33 -1.43 -2.90
CA GLU A 109 -2.40 -0.48 -3.23
C GLU A 109 -3.08 -0.78 -4.58
N VAL A 110 -2.48 -1.67 -5.38
CA VAL A 110 -2.87 -1.91 -6.76
C VAL A 110 -3.73 -3.17 -6.88
N GLY A 111 -5.01 -2.97 -7.20
CA GLY A 111 -5.89 -4.06 -7.63
C GLY A 111 -5.61 -4.50 -9.08
N SER A 112 -6.59 -5.11 -9.76
CA SER A 112 -6.43 -5.51 -11.16
C SER A 112 -6.22 -4.32 -12.13
N ASN A 113 -6.68 -3.14 -11.74
CA ASN A 113 -6.52 -1.87 -12.46
C ASN A 113 -6.56 -0.72 -11.45
N MET A 114 -5.81 0.34 -11.72
CA MET A 114 -5.80 1.55 -10.91
C MET A 114 -5.90 2.79 -11.81
N PHE A 115 -6.52 3.84 -11.29
CA PHE A 115 -6.74 5.10 -11.99
C PHE A 115 -6.25 6.28 -11.13
N LEU A 116 -5.19 6.96 -11.57
CA LEU A 116 -4.58 8.09 -10.89
C LEU A 116 -5.17 9.40 -11.43
N ARG A 117 -5.93 10.14 -10.62
CA ARG A 117 -6.61 11.38 -11.03
C ARG A 117 -5.64 12.56 -11.05
N THR A 118 -5.71 13.36 -12.10
CA THR A 118 -4.95 14.62 -12.26
C THR A 118 -5.81 15.87 -12.06
N ALA A 119 -7.13 15.72 -12.05
CA ALA A 119 -8.08 16.81 -11.83
C ALA A 119 -9.29 16.34 -11.01
N GLU A 120 -10.03 17.30 -10.44
CA GLU A 120 -11.27 17.02 -9.71
C GLU A 120 -12.30 16.33 -10.61
N PRO A 121 -12.86 15.18 -10.19
CA PRO A 121 -13.91 14.54 -10.97
C PRO A 121 -15.22 15.30 -10.87
N SER A 122 -16.02 15.26 -11.93
CA SER A 122 -17.38 15.81 -11.96
C SER A 122 -18.34 15.15 -10.95
N GLN A 123 -18.02 13.94 -10.49
CA GLN A 123 -18.69 13.24 -9.40
C GLN A 123 -17.64 12.83 -8.34
N ARG A 124 -17.84 13.26 -7.10
CA ARG A 124 -16.94 12.92 -6.00
C ARG A 124 -17.10 11.45 -5.61
N HIS A 125 -16.04 10.68 -5.82
CA HIS A 125 -15.90 9.33 -5.27
C HIS A 125 -15.10 9.40 -3.96
N ARG A 126 -15.40 8.50 -3.00
CA ARG A 126 -14.81 8.55 -1.65
C ARG A 126 -13.33 8.19 -1.59
N ASN A 127 -12.85 7.36 -2.53
CA ASN A 127 -11.44 7.00 -2.64
C ASN A 127 -10.95 7.43 -4.02
N ILE A 128 -10.23 8.55 -4.08
CA ILE A 128 -9.57 9.05 -5.28
C ILE A 128 -8.08 8.84 -5.08
N ASN A 129 -7.46 8.09 -5.99
CA ASN A 129 -6.02 7.95 -6.05
C ASN A 129 -5.50 9.18 -6.79
N TRP A 130 -4.98 10.18 -6.09
CA TRP A 130 -4.47 11.39 -6.72
C TRP A 130 -3.09 11.14 -7.32
N ALA A 131 -2.86 11.58 -8.55
CA ALA A 131 -1.61 11.32 -9.26
C ALA A 131 -0.39 11.95 -8.57
N ASP A 132 -0.55 13.12 -7.96
CA ASP A 132 0.49 13.85 -7.22
C ASP A 132 0.97 13.13 -5.95
N VAL A 133 0.14 12.26 -5.36
CA VAL A 133 0.51 11.41 -4.23
C VAL A 133 1.52 10.36 -4.66
N TYR A 134 1.41 9.84 -5.89
CA TYR A 134 2.28 8.77 -6.41
C TYR A 134 3.38 9.28 -7.33
N GLU A 135 3.57 10.59 -7.50
CA GLU A 135 4.64 11.12 -8.34
C GLU A 135 6.00 10.57 -7.89
N PHE A 136 6.80 10.12 -8.87
CA PHE A 136 8.03 9.38 -8.57
C PHE A 136 8.97 10.15 -7.66
N ASP A 137 9.20 11.44 -7.95
CA ASP A 137 10.14 12.27 -7.20
C ASP A 137 9.68 12.59 -5.77
N ARG A 138 8.38 12.42 -5.48
CA ARG A 138 7.83 12.55 -4.13
C ARG A 138 8.03 11.29 -3.30
N ASN A 139 8.06 10.13 -3.95
CA ASN A 139 8.10 8.81 -3.31
C ASN A 139 9.46 8.14 -3.44
N TRP A 140 10.46 8.83 -4.01
CA TRP A 140 11.81 8.33 -4.18
C TRP A 140 12.82 9.09 -3.32
N PRO A 141 13.68 8.42 -2.54
CA PRO A 141 13.74 6.97 -2.38
C PRO A 141 12.55 6.43 -1.58
N PRO A 142 12.06 5.22 -1.89
CA PRO A 142 11.06 4.57 -1.05
C PRO A 142 11.68 4.26 0.32
N ASP A 143 10.94 4.60 1.37
CA ASP A 143 11.19 4.07 2.71
C ASP A 143 10.57 2.69 2.83
N GLU A 144 11.04 1.88 3.78
CA GLU A 144 10.64 0.48 4.04
C GLU A 144 9.15 0.23 4.26
N THR A 145 8.34 1.29 4.20
CA THR A 145 7.02 1.41 4.79
C THR A 145 6.06 2.09 3.80
N THR A 146 6.17 1.75 2.50
CA THR A 146 5.20 2.27 1.50
C THR A 146 3.87 1.49 1.46
N GLY A 147 3.54 0.85 2.58
CA GLY A 147 2.26 1.04 3.24
C GLY A 147 2.59 1.41 4.70
N SER A 148 2.05 2.52 5.21
CA SER A 148 2.12 2.99 6.61
C SER A 148 3.30 3.84 7.13
N SER A 149 4.23 4.39 6.34
CA SER A 149 5.35 5.24 6.86
C SER A 149 4.88 6.40 7.75
N ASP A 150 3.99 7.25 7.23
CA ASP A 150 3.48 8.42 7.95
C ASP A 150 2.60 7.99 9.13
N ASP A 151 1.81 6.93 8.96
CA ASP A 151 0.95 6.39 9.99
C ASP A 151 1.76 5.77 11.13
N VAL A 152 2.85 5.05 10.85
CA VAL A 152 3.74 4.49 11.89
C VAL A 152 4.41 5.61 12.66
N SER A 153 4.93 6.65 11.99
CA SER A 153 5.54 7.78 12.71
C SER A 153 4.51 8.48 13.59
N THR A 154 3.32 8.76 13.05
CA THR A 154 2.22 9.39 13.80
C THR A 154 1.78 8.52 14.98
N VAL A 155 1.64 7.21 14.76
CA VAL A 155 1.29 6.25 15.80
C VAL A 155 2.37 6.16 16.86
N VAL A 156 3.66 6.19 16.48
CA VAL A 156 4.77 6.22 17.44
C VAL A 156 4.68 7.47 18.31
N ASP A 157 4.48 8.66 17.72
CA ASP A 157 4.32 9.90 18.48
C ASP A 157 3.12 9.81 19.44
N MET A 158 1.97 9.34 18.96
CA MET A 158 0.75 9.13 19.77
C MET A 158 0.96 8.15 20.93
N LEU A 159 1.78 7.12 20.76
CA LEU A 159 2.10 6.11 21.77
C LEU A 159 3.13 6.62 22.78
N GLU A 160 4.14 7.37 22.32
CA GLU A 160 5.14 8.01 23.19
C GLU A 160 4.49 9.06 24.10
N GLU A 161 3.53 9.83 23.58
CA GLU A 161 2.71 10.77 24.37
C GLU A 161 1.89 10.09 25.47
N ARG A 162 1.53 8.82 25.24
CA ARG A 162 0.84 7.94 26.21
C ARG A 162 1.80 7.24 27.18
N GLY A 163 3.12 7.44 27.02
CA GLY A 163 4.14 6.82 27.85
C GLY A 163 4.40 5.35 27.54
N ILE A 164 3.97 4.85 26.37
CA ILE A 164 4.14 3.45 25.99
C ILE A 164 5.59 3.21 25.56
N THR A 165 6.18 2.11 26.04
CA THR A 165 7.52 1.69 25.59
C THR A 165 7.42 0.99 24.25
N ILE A 166 8.17 1.49 23.26
CA ILE A 166 8.12 1.01 21.88
C ILE A 166 9.52 0.57 21.46
N HIS A 167 9.63 -0.62 20.88
CA HIS A 167 10.85 -1.08 20.20
C HIS A 167 10.59 -1.21 18.70
N LYS A 168 11.47 -0.63 17.90
CA LYS A 168 11.45 -0.77 16.44
C LYS A 168 12.42 -1.88 16.03
N PRO A 169 12.00 -2.87 15.20
CA PRO A 169 12.89 -3.91 14.74
C PRO A 169 13.99 -3.32 13.84
N VAL A 170 15.23 -3.80 13.99
CA VAL A 170 16.38 -3.39 13.16
C VAL A 170 16.44 -4.18 11.85
N THR A 171 15.79 -5.35 11.84
CA THR A 171 15.68 -6.26 10.69
C THR A 171 14.25 -6.31 10.18
N ARG A 172 14.07 -6.81 8.96
CA ARG A 172 12.71 -7.01 8.40
C ARG A 172 12.02 -8.12 9.18
N GLU A 173 10.99 -7.74 9.92
CA GLU A 173 10.12 -8.64 10.68
C GLU A 173 8.70 -8.61 10.10
N THR A 174 7.86 -9.54 10.53
CA THR A 174 6.43 -9.56 10.17
C THR A 174 5.63 -8.46 10.86
N TYR A 175 6.18 -7.84 11.91
CA TYR A 175 5.60 -6.74 12.68
C TYR A 175 6.39 -5.45 12.46
N GLN A 176 5.73 -4.31 12.66
CA GLN A 176 6.32 -2.98 12.48
C GLN A 176 6.80 -2.40 13.81
N LEU A 177 6.08 -2.66 14.91
CA LEU A 177 6.40 -2.19 16.25
C LEU A 177 6.33 -3.33 17.27
N LEU A 178 7.11 -3.24 18.33
CA LEU A 178 7.01 -4.10 19.49
C LEU A 178 6.66 -3.24 20.69
N LEU A 179 5.40 -3.31 21.13
CA LEU A 179 4.92 -2.53 22.27
C LEU A 179 5.18 -3.31 23.56
N GLU A 180 5.69 -2.65 24.59
CA GLU A 180 5.96 -3.25 25.89
C GLU A 180 5.00 -2.67 26.94
N ALA A 181 4.26 -3.57 27.59
CA ALA A 181 3.37 -3.25 28.71
C ALA A 181 4.15 -3.08 30.02
N ASP A 182 3.49 -2.59 31.08
CA ASP A 182 4.16 -2.27 32.35
C ASP A 182 4.66 -3.53 33.08
N ASP A 183 4.06 -4.70 32.78
CA ASP A 183 4.50 -6.01 33.27
C ASP A 183 5.70 -6.60 32.49
N GLY A 184 6.16 -5.93 31.43
CA GLY A 184 7.25 -6.35 30.55
C GLY A 184 6.82 -7.29 29.41
N THR A 185 5.53 -7.59 29.28
CA THR A 185 4.99 -8.35 28.14
C THR A 185 5.14 -7.53 26.86
N ARG A 186 5.49 -8.20 25.76
CA ARG A 186 5.76 -7.57 24.47
C ARG A 186 4.82 -8.07 23.40
N TYR A 187 4.30 -7.14 22.61
CA TYR A 187 3.31 -7.39 21.58
C TYR A 187 3.81 -7.00 20.19
N ARG A 188 3.89 -8.00 19.30
CA ARG A 188 4.21 -7.82 17.88
C ARG A 188 3.04 -7.10 17.22
N THR A 189 3.30 -5.89 16.77
CA THR A 189 2.25 -4.96 16.38
C THR A 189 2.39 -4.56 14.91
N ALA A 190 1.30 -4.70 14.17
CA ALA A 190 1.15 -4.12 12.84
C ALA A 190 0.45 -2.76 12.95
N VAL A 191 0.82 -1.81 12.09
CA VAL A 191 0.10 -0.53 11.95
C VAL A 191 -0.60 -0.53 10.60
N GLU A 192 -1.89 -0.25 10.64
CA GLU A 192 -2.80 -0.22 9.50
C GLU A 192 -3.47 1.16 9.39
N HIS A 193 -3.75 1.56 8.16
CA HIS A 193 -4.52 2.76 7.87
C HIS A 193 -6.03 2.46 7.86
N GLY A 194 -6.80 3.20 8.66
CA GLY A 194 -8.24 3.08 8.79
C GLY A 194 -9.02 4.04 7.90
N THR A 195 -9.64 3.52 6.83
CA THR A 195 -10.48 4.33 5.91
C THR A 195 -11.95 4.34 6.30
N ILE A 196 -12.62 5.49 6.25
CA ILE A 196 -14.03 5.60 6.66
C ILE A 196 -14.97 5.48 5.46
N ASN A 197 -15.83 4.46 5.48
CA ASN A 197 -16.81 4.23 4.43
C ASN A 197 -18.14 3.72 5.01
N GLY A 198 -19.22 4.45 4.75
CA GLY A 198 -20.56 4.08 5.21
C GLY A 198 -20.70 4.08 6.73
N GLY A 199 -19.98 4.98 7.42
CA GLY A 199 -19.96 5.07 8.89
C GLY A 199 -19.17 3.96 9.56
N ARG A 200 -18.21 3.35 8.84
CA ARG A 200 -17.31 2.31 9.37
C ARG A 200 -15.87 2.59 8.98
N ILE A 201 -14.96 2.42 9.92
CA ILE A 201 -13.52 2.30 9.67
C ILE A 201 -13.27 0.90 9.09
N ARG A 202 -12.66 0.86 7.92
CA ARG A 202 -12.20 -0.36 7.26
C ARG A 202 -10.68 -0.34 7.18
N PHE A 203 -10.10 -1.43 7.64
CA PHE A 203 -8.69 -1.76 7.59
C PHE A 203 -8.60 -3.27 7.33
N ASP A 204 -7.44 -3.74 6.88
CA ASP A 204 -7.17 -5.16 6.62
C ASP A 204 -8.33 -5.97 5.97
N PRO A 205 -8.92 -5.52 4.84
CA PRO A 205 -10.16 -6.09 4.31
C PRO A 205 -10.03 -7.53 3.77
N LYS A 206 -8.82 -8.10 3.78
CA LYS A 206 -8.51 -9.44 3.24
C LYS A 206 -7.51 -10.24 4.09
N CYS A 207 -7.22 -9.85 5.34
CA CYS A 207 -6.12 -10.42 6.11
C CYS A 207 -4.75 -10.29 5.41
N ALA A 208 -4.49 -9.10 4.84
CA ALA A 208 -3.15 -8.70 4.44
C ALA A 208 -2.19 -8.66 5.64
N VAL A 209 -2.70 -8.37 6.85
CA VAL A 209 -1.94 -8.50 8.09
C VAL A 209 -1.75 -9.98 8.42
N ALA A 210 -0.49 -10.36 8.66
CA ALA A 210 -0.11 -11.71 9.05
C ALA A 210 -0.94 -12.20 10.26
N GLY A 211 -1.19 -13.50 10.32
CA GLY A 211 -2.09 -14.12 11.30
C GLY A 211 -1.62 -13.98 12.75
N PRO A 212 -2.45 -14.44 13.72
CA PRO A 212 -2.17 -14.31 15.15
C PRO A 212 -0.87 -15.00 15.60
N ASP A 213 -0.36 -15.97 14.83
CA ASP A 213 0.95 -16.58 15.11
C ASP A 213 2.13 -15.63 14.90
N ALA A 214 1.96 -14.55 14.13
CA ALA A 214 3.00 -13.60 13.74
C ALA A 214 2.78 -12.17 14.27
N ILE A 215 1.52 -11.79 14.50
CA ILE A 215 1.09 -10.47 14.95
C ILE A 215 0.14 -10.65 16.13
N ASP A 216 0.36 -9.93 17.21
CA ASP A 216 -0.49 -9.95 18.40
C ASP A 216 -1.54 -8.82 18.32
N LEU A 217 -1.11 -7.63 17.90
CA LEU A 217 -1.93 -6.42 17.87
C LEU A 217 -1.93 -5.76 16.49
N VAL A 218 -3.07 -5.18 16.13
CA VAL A 218 -3.23 -4.32 14.95
C VAL A 218 -3.66 -2.94 15.44
N LEU A 219 -2.77 -1.96 15.27
CA LEU A 219 -3.06 -0.56 15.51
C LEU A 219 -3.64 0.05 14.24
N VAL A 220 -4.83 0.64 14.34
CA VAL A 220 -5.54 1.24 13.21
C VAL A 220 -5.63 2.74 13.43
N TYR A 221 -4.83 3.49 12.68
CA TYR A 221 -4.89 4.95 12.69
C TYR A 221 -5.86 5.45 11.63
N SER A 222 -6.81 6.31 12.02
CA SER A 222 -7.73 6.95 11.08
C SER A 222 -7.47 8.45 11.02
N THR A 223 -6.81 8.92 9.97
CA THR A 223 -6.48 10.34 9.78
C THR A 223 -7.72 11.23 9.75
N GLU A 224 -8.86 10.73 9.25
CA GLU A 224 -10.12 11.49 9.22
C GLU A 224 -10.66 11.82 10.62
N LEU A 225 -10.45 10.94 11.58
CA LEU A 225 -10.90 11.12 12.97
C LEU A 225 -9.78 11.57 13.90
N ASP A 226 -8.53 11.44 13.45
CA ASP A 226 -7.31 11.59 14.25
C ASP A 226 -7.34 10.70 15.51
N THR A 227 -7.78 9.45 15.32
CA THR A 227 -7.93 8.48 16.41
C THR A 227 -7.17 7.19 16.13
N LEU A 228 -6.61 6.62 17.20
CA LEU A 228 -5.90 5.35 17.20
C LEU A 228 -6.77 4.27 17.84
N HIS A 229 -6.94 3.16 17.13
CA HIS A 229 -7.68 2.00 17.61
C HIS A 229 -6.75 0.81 17.76
N LEU A 230 -7.07 -0.10 18.67
CA LEU A 230 -6.34 -1.33 18.94
C LEU A 230 -7.26 -2.53 18.75
N VAL A 231 -6.85 -3.46 17.90
CA VAL A 231 -7.58 -4.69 17.59
C VAL A 231 -6.65 -5.86 17.82
N ARG A 232 -7.06 -6.88 18.58
CA ARG A 232 -6.24 -8.10 18.71
C ARG A 232 -6.34 -8.88 17.41
N ARG A 233 -5.21 -9.45 16.97
CA ARG A 233 -5.18 -10.15 15.69
C ARG A 233 -6.03 -11.43 15.67
N ASP A 234 -6.27 -12.03 16.82
CA ASP A 234 -7.08 -13.25 17.00
C ASP A 234 -8.60 -12.98 17.05
N GLU A 235 -9.04 -11.73 17.18
CA GLU A 235 -10.47 -11.36 17.20
C GLU A 235 -11.17 -11.58 15.84
N TYR A 236 -10.42 -11.68 14.74
CA TYR A 236 -10.98 -11.80 13.41
C TYR A 236 -10.17 -12.70 12.47
N ASN A 237 -10.88 -13.48 11.65
CA ASN A 237 -10.26 -14.46 10.75
C ASN A 237 -10.22 -14.03 9.27
N THR A 238 -11.05 -13.07 8.86
CA THR A 238 -11.14 -12.67 7.42
C THR A 238 -11.16 -11.17 7.23
N ALA A 239 -11.96 -10.47 8.03
CA ALA A 239 -11.97 -9.01 8.06
C ALA A 239 -12.71 -8.57 9.33
N ILE A 240 -12.40 -7.36 9.76
CA ILE A 240 -13.12 -6.65 10.81
C ILE A 240 -13.32 -5.20 10.36
N SER A 241 -14.37 -4.56 10.85
CA SER A 241 -14.61 -3.13 10.62
C SER A 241 -15.16 -2.52 11.89
N LEU A 242 -14.72 -1.31 12.22
CA LEU A 242 -15.19 -0.58 13.39
C LEU A 242 -16.25 0.42 12.98
N ARG A 243 -17.32 0.57 13.75
CA ARG A 243 -18.45 1.43 13.40
C ARG A 243 -18.39 2.74 14.17
N VAL A 244 -18.42 3.84 13.44
CA VAL A 244 -18.34 5.21 13.99
C VAL A 244 -19.69 5.93 13.99
N ALA A 245 -20.70 5.37 13.30
CA ALA A 245 -22.03 5.96 13.22
C ALA A 245 -23.14 4.91 13.30
N ALA A 246 -24.25 5.29 13.94
CA ALA A 246 -25.40 4.45 14.14
C ALA A 246 -25.93 3.88 12.80
N PRO A 247 -26.19 2.57 12.70
CA PRO A 247 -26.82 1.99 11.53
C PRO A 247 -28.27 2.44 11.32
N GLU A 248 -28.73 2.37 10.07
CA GLU A 248 -30.17 2.32 9.77
C GLU A 248 -30.84 1.03 10.29
N GLN A 249 -30.10 -0.08 10.32
CA GLN A 249 -30.54 -1.37 10.86
C GLN A 249 -29.58 -1.86 11.94
N TRP A 250 -30.09 -1.93 13.17
CA TRP A 250 -29.31 -2.38 14.32
C TRP A 250 -28.98 -3.87 14.24
N ASN A 251 -27.75 -4.22 14.61
CA ASN A 251 -27.29 -5.58 14.83
C ASN A 251 -26.53 -5.62 16.18
N ARG A 252 -26.62 -6.72 16.91
CA ARG A 252 -25.87 -6.93 18.15
C ARG A 252 -24.37 -7.12 17.92
N ASP A 253 -23.98 -7.61 16.76
CA ASP A 253 -22.59 -7.93 16.41
C ASP A 253 -21.87 -6.70 15.79
N ILE A 254 -22.16 -5.50 16.28
CA ILE A 254 -21.49 -4.27 15.82
C ILE A 254 -20.25 -4.04 16.68
N ASN A 255 -19.08 -4.00 16.04
CA ASN A 255 -17.85 -3.53 16.67
C ASN A 255 -17.86 -2.00 16.66
N TRP A 256 -18.11 -1.36 17.80
CA TRP A 256 -18.13 0.10 17.87
C TRP A 256 -16.71 0.65 17.96
N ALA A 257 -16.40 1.71 17.20
CA ALA A 257 -15.05 2.28 17.18
C ALA A 257 -14.59 2.73 18.58
N GLU A 258 -15.48 3.31 19.37
CA GLU A 258 -15.20 3.74 20.75
C GLU A 258 -14.73 2.58 21.66
N GLU A 259 -15.26 1.37 21.46
CA GLU A 259 -14.86 0.17 22.23
C GLU A 259 -13.47 -0.35 21.82
N TYR A 260 -12.96 0.12 20.69
CA TYR A 260 -11.68 -0.26 20.11
C TYR A 260 -10.65 0.86 20.17
N GLU A 261 -10.97 2.02 20.75
CA GLU A 261 -9.98 3.08 20.95
C GLU A 261 -8.80 2.56 21.77
N PHE A 262 -7.59 3.01 21.44
CA PHE A 262 -6.37 2.54 22.09
C PHE A 262 -6.48 2.64 23.62
N ASP A 263 -6.88 3.79 24.14
CA ASP A 263 -6.97 4.04 25.59
C ASP A 263 -8.05 3.20 26.29
N ALA A 264 -8.99 2.61 25.54
CA ALA A 264 -10.03 1.72 26.06
C ALA A 264 -9.59 0.25 26.12
N ARG A 265 -8.55 -0.14 25.37
CA ARG A 265 -8.16 -1.55 25.16
C ARG A 265 -6.71 -1.87 25.42
N TRP A 266 -5.83 -0.88 25.25
CA TRP A 266 -4.49 -0.94 25.77
C TRP A 266 -4.60 -0.86 27.27
N PRO A 267 -4.50 -2.01 27.95
CA PRO A 267 -3.47 -2.09 28.97
C PRO A 267 -3.10 -3.54 29.36
N ASP A 268 -2.42 -3.58 30.50
CA ASP A 268 -1.98 -4.73 31.27
C ASP A 268 -3.00 -5.86 31.36
N ASP A 269 -2.44 -7.07 31.22
CA ASP A 269 -3.01 -8.42 31.35
C ASP A 269 -4.22 -8.80 30.47
N LEU A 270 -3.95 -9.00 29.17
CA LEU A 270 -4.84 -9.68 28.22
C LEU A 270 -5.48 -10.96 28.81
N GLU A 271 -6.83 -11.05 28.90
CA GLU A 271 -7.52 -12.35 29.01
C GLU A 271 -7.18 -13.28 27.84
#